data_AF-T1C1R9-F1
#
_entry.id   AF-T1C1R9-F1
#
_cell.length_a   1.000
_cell.length_b   1.000
_cell.length_c   1.000
_cell.angle_alpha   90.00
_cell.angle_beta   90.00
_cell.angle_gamma   90.00
#
_symmetry.space_group_name_H-M   'P 1'
#
loop_
_entity.id
_entity.type
_entity.pdbx_description
1 polymer ?
#
loop_
_entity_poly.entity_id
_entity_poly.type
_entity_poly.pdbx_seq_one_letter_code
_entity_poly.pdbx_strand_id
1 'polypeptide(L)'
;MDDAHSSGVLGECGRGSVSHFHLEGQVDVQVGTLSKAVGVLGGYVATTRDLVDLLIHKGRPFLFSTSHPPGVTAAATAAIEIMESEPELIERLWRNSGRFKQGLNELGFNTGASETPITPVIIGGEAETMRFSDRLFELGVFAQGIAFPTVARGQARVRT
;
A
#
# COMPACT_ATOMS: atom_id res chain seq x y z
N MET A 1 -5.55 -6.90 -12.04
CA MET A 1 -5.65 -6.77 -10.57
C MET A 1 -4.67 -5.71 -10.11
N ASP A 2 -5.12 -4.75 -9.29
CA ASP A 2 -4.26 -3.72 -8.71
C ASP A 2 -3.76 -4.19 -7.34
N ASP A 3 -2.44 -4.21 -7.17
CA ASP A 3 -1.75 -4.73 -6.00
C ASP A 3 -0.92 -3.63 -5.29
N ALA A 4 -1.20 -2.35 -5.57
CA ALA A 4 -0.39 -1.22 -5.12
C ALA A 4 -0.21 -1.12 -3.60
N HIS A 5 -1.15 -1.64 -2.80
CA HIS A 5 -1.09 -1.65 -1.34
C HIS A 5 -0.63 -3.00 -0.74
N SER A 6 -0.43 -4.02 -1.56
CA SER A 6 -0.08 -5.37 -1.10
C SER A 6 1.30 -5.81 -1.58
N SER A 7 1.78 -5.34 -2.73
CA SER A 7 3.16 -5.61 -3.16
C SER A 7 4.15 -4.99 -2.16
N GLY A 8 5.09 -5.80 -1.69
CA GLY A 8 5.96 -5.51 -0.56
C GLY A 8 5.30 -5.63 0.81
N VAL A 9 4.14 -6.31 0.93
CA VAL A 9 3.37 -6.42 2.19
C VAL A 9 2.71 -7.78 2.41
N LEU A 10 1.85 -8.22 1.49
CA LEU A 10 1.10 -9.48 1.60
C LEU A 10 1.85 -10.63 0.92
N GLY A 11 1.47 -11.86 1.25
CA GLY A 11 2.02 -13.08 0.63
C GLY A 11 3.42 -13.43 1.13
N GLU A 12 3.96 -14.52 0.58
CA GLU A 12 5.29 -14.99 0.93
C GLU A 12 6.32 -13.90 0.60
N CYS A 13 7.12 -13.51 1.59
CA CYS A 13 8.12 -12.43 1.49
C CYS A 13 7.58 -11.12 0.86
N GLY A 14 6.29 -10.80 1.05
CA GLY A 14 5.72 -9.56 0.52
C GLY A 14 5.43 -9.57 -0.98
N ARG A 15 5.38 -10.73 -1.65
CA ARG A 15 5.14 -10.84 -3.12
C ARG A 15 3.79 -10.32 -3.60
N GLY A 16 2.88 -9.96 -2.70
CA GLY A 16 1.59 -9.35 -3.03
C GLY A 16 0.40 -10.28 -2.88
N SER A 17 -0.79 -9.80 -3.25
CA SER A 17 -2.02 -10.55 -2.97
C SER A 17 -2.13 -11.82 -3.82
N VAL A 18 -1.52 -11.87 -5.01
CA VAL A 18 -1.48 -13.08 -5.86
C VAL A 18 -0.82 -14.23 -5.11
N SER A 19 0.31 -13.97 -4.44
CA SER A 19 0.98 -14.94 -3.60
C SER A 19 0.20 -15.27 -2.34
N HIS A 20 -0.39 -14.27 -1.68
CA HIS A 20 -1.20 -14.47 -0.48
C HIS A 20 -2.38 -15.43 -0.70
N PHE A 21 -3.02 -15.36 -1.86
CA PHE A 21 -4.17 -16.19 -2.21
C PHE A 21 -3.81 -17.43 -3.04
N HIS A 22 -2.52 -17.70 -3.28
CA HIS A 22 -2.04 -18.82 -4.11
C HIS A 22 -2.64 -18.85 -5.53
N LEU A 23 -2.69 -17.67 -6.17
CA LEU A 23 -3.28 -17.45 -7.49
C LEU A 23 -2.22 -17.25 -8.59
N GLU A 24 -0.98 -17.69 -8.35
CA GLU A 24 0.08 -17.63 -9.36
C GLU A 24 -0.37 -18.34 -10.66
N GLY A 25 -0.13 -17.69 -11.80
CA GLY A 25 -0.56 -18.18 -13.11
C GLY A 25 -2.07 -18.06 -13.40
N GLN A 26 -2.88 -17.57 -12.45
CA GLN A 26 -4.33 -17.36 -12.63
C GLN A 26 -4.70 -15.88 -12.83
N VAL A 27 -3.72 -14.97 -12.72
CA VAL A 27 -3.90 -13.52 -12.92
C VAL A 27 -3.22 -13.10 -14.21
N ASP A 28 -4.01 -12.69 -15.21
CA ASP A 28 -3.49 -12.27 -16.52
C ASP A 28 -2.65 -10.99 -16.43
N VAL A 29 -3.09 -10.03 -15.60
CA VAL A 29 -2.46 -8.71 -15.47
C VAL A 29 -2.45 -8.28 -14.01
N GLN A 30 -1.24 -8.04 -13.48
CA GLN A 30 -1.03 -7.40 -12.18
C GLN A 30 -0.46 -6.01 -12.39
N VAL A 31 -1.05 -5.01 -11.74
CA VAL A 31 -0.61 -3.63 -11.78
C VAL A 31 -0.21 -3.23 -10.37
N GLY A 32 0.85 -2.45 -10.22
CA GLY A 32 1.28 -1.96 -8.92
C GLY A 32 2.02 -0.63 -9.00
N THR A 33 2.46 -0.16 -7.84
CA THR A 33 3.19 1.11 -7.70
C THR A 33 4.55 0.88 -7.08
N LEU A 34 5.52 1.68 -7.50
CA LEU A 34 6.84 1.74 -6.88
C LEU A 34 6.91 2.81 -5.79
N SER A 35 5.84 3.58 -5.55
CA SER A 35 5.83 4.73 -4.65
C SER A 35 5.31 4.45 -3.24
N LYS A 36 5.12 3.18 -2.88
CA LYS A 36 4.62 2.76 -1.56
C LYS A 36 5.66 1.91 -0.84
N ALA A 37 5.42 0.60 -0.69
CA ALA A 37 6.36 -0.28 -0.01
C ALA A 37 7.76 -0.19 -0.62
N VAL A 38 7.87 -0.12 -1.95
CA VAL A 38 9.14 0.00 -2.69
C VAL A 38 9.87 1.31 -2.39
N GLY A 39 9.17 2.37 -1.96
CA GLY A 39 9.80 3.61 -1.48
C GLY A 39 10.42 4.51 -2.56
N VAL A 40 10.03 4.35 -3.82
CA VAL A 40 10.60 5.08 -4.98
C VAL A 40 9.47 5.82 -5.73
N LEU A 41 9.49 5.83 -7.06
CA LEU A 41 8.51 6.50 -7.91
C LEU A 41 8.26 5.65 -9.15
N GLY A 42 7.00 5.57 -9.55
CA GLY A 42 6.57 4.88 -10.77
C GLY A 42 5.45 3.88 -10.52
N GLY A 43 5.08 3.19 -11.58
CA GLY A 43 4.15 2.07 -11.58
C GLY A 43 4.58 1.03 -12.60
N TYR A 44 4.04 -0.17 -12.48
CA TYR A 44 4.37 -1.28 -13.35
C TYR A 44 3.11 -2.07 -13.74
N VAL A 45 3.24 -2.80 -14.84
CA VAL A 45 2.30 -3.83 -15.27
C VAL A 45 3.10 -5.11 -15.47
N ALA A 46 2.78 -6.15 -14.69
CA ALA A 46 3.34 -7.49 -14.82
C ALA A 46 2.31 -8.38 -15.52
N THR A 47 2.71 -8.95 -16.67
CA THR A 47 1.87 -9.79 -17.52
C THR A 47 2.74 -10.56 -18.53
N THR A 48 2.13 -11.27 -19.46
CA THR A 48 2.81 -12.04 -20.52
C THR A 48 3.61 -11.13 -21.46
N ARG A 49 4.63 -11.68 -22.11
CA ARG A 49 5.48 -10.95 -23.06
C ARG A 49 4.67 -10.30 -24.18
N ASP A 50 3.75 -11.05 -24.77
CA ASP A 50 2.89 -10.57 -25.86
C ASP A 50 2.06 -9.36 -25.45
N LEU A 51 1.50 -9.36 -24.22
CA LEU A 51 0.74 -8.22 -23.73
C LEU A 51 1.64 -7.04 -23.36
N VAL A 52 2.82 -7.27 -22.80
CA VAL A 52 3.82 -6.20 -22.59
C VAL A 52 4.18 -5.53 -23.92
N ASP A 53 4.44 -6.31 -24.97
CA ASP A 53 4.74 -5.78 -26.31
C ASP A 53 3.57 -4.97 -26.86
N LEU A 54 2.35 -5.46 -26.73
CA LEU A 54 1.17 -4.70 -27.15
C LEU A 54 1.05 -3.37 -26.37
N LEU A 55 1.24 -3.39 -25.05
CA LEU A 55 1.13 -2.20 -24.20
C LEU A 55 2.21 -1.17 -24.52
N ILE A 56 3.44 -1.58 -24.81
CA ILE A 56 4.51 -0.68 -25.23
C ILE A 56 4.18 0.00 -26.57
N HIS A 57 3.57 -0.73 -27.51
CA HIS A 57 3.22 -0.21 -28.84
C HIS A 57 1.90 0.56 -28.93
N LYS A 58 0.97 0.37 -27.97
CA LYS A 58 -0.39 0.95 -28.02
C LYS A 58 -0.71 1.85 -26.82
N GLY A 59 0.00 1.69 -25.71
CA GLY A 59 -0.22 2.43 -24.48
C GLY A 59 0.21 3.89 -24.61
N ARG A 60 -0.76 4.79 -24.82
CA ARG A 60 -0.50 6.24 -24.92
C ARG A 60 0.32 6.80 -23.74
N PRO A 61 0.06 6.44 -22.47
CA PRO A 61 0.87 6.93 -21.35
C PRO A 61 2.33 6.47 -21.39
N PHE A 62 2.62 5.34 -22.04
CA PHE A 62 3.99 4.85 -22.23
C PHE A 62 4.67 5.54 -23.41
N LEU A 63 3.97 5.66 -24.55
CA LEU A 63 4.51 6.23 -25.80
C LEU A 63 4.77 7.74 -25.73
N PHE A 64 3.92 8.48 -25.02
CA PHE A 64 3.93 9.93 -24.99
C PHE A 64 4.39 10.50 -23.65
N SER A 65 5.24 9.77 -22.93
CA SER A 65 5.87 10.20 -21.69
C SER A 65 7.37 9.97 -21.71
N THR A 66 8.12 10.84 -21.05
CA THR A 66 9.56 10.62 -20.80
C THR A 66 9.72 9.43 -19.85
N SER A 67 10.77 8.63 -20.06
CA SER A 67 11.11 7.52 -19.16
C SER A 67 11.48 8.02 -17.76
N HIS A 68 11.45 7.12 -16.78
CA HIS A 68 11.97 7.41 -15.45
C HIS A 68 13.47 7.80 -15.51
N PRO A 69 13.93 8.73 -14.65
CA PRO A 69 15.34 9.03 -14.51
C PRO A 69 16.15 7.78 -14.09
N PRO A 70 17.40 7.60 -14.56
CA PRO A 70 18.20 6.43 -14.22
C PRO A 70 18.37 6.16 -12.72
N GLY A 71 18.47 7.22 -11.90
CA GLY A 71 18.56 7.10 -10.45
C GLY A 71 17.29 6.52 -9.82
N VAL A 72 16.11 6.84 -10.38
CA VAL A 72 14.81 6.28 -9.93
C VAL A 72 14.76 4.79 -10.24
N THR A 73 15.18 4.38 -11.44
CA THR A 73 15.21 2.95 -11.80
C THR A 73 16.23 2.16 -10.98
N ALA A 74 17.42 2.72 -10.71
CA ALA A 74 18.43 2.06 -9.88
C ALA A 74 17.97 1.89 -8.42
N ALA A 75 17.34 2.93 -7.84
CA ALA A 75 16.78 2.83 -6.50
C ALA A 75 15.63 1.82 -6.43
N ALA A 76 14.77 1.76 -7.46
CA ALA A 76 13.69 0.78 -7.51
C ALA A 76 14.21 -0.66 -7.60
N THR A 77 15.24 -0.91 -8.41
CA THR A 77 15.89 -2.21 -8.49
C THR A 77 16.47 -2.61 -7.14
N ALA A 78 17.26 -1.74 -6.49
CA ALA A 78 17.85 -2.03 -5.19
C ALA A 78 16.79 -2.28 -4.10
N ALA A 79 15.68 -1.53 -4.11
CA ALA A 79 14.59 -1.73 -3.17
C ALA A 79 13.93 -3.11 -3.34
N ILE A 80 13.73 -3.56 -4.58
CA ILE A 80 13.19 -4.89 -4.87
C ILE A 80 14.16 -5.98 -4.43
N GLU A 81 15.46 -5.83 -4.73
CA GLU A 81 16.50 -6.78 -4.29
C GLU A 81 16.51 -6.92 -2.77
N ILE A 82 16.48 -5.81 -2.03
CA ILE A 82 16.39 -5.81 -0.56
C ILE A 82 15.14 -6.54 -0.08
N MET A 83 13.97 -6.29 -0.67
CA MET A 83 12.73 -6.98 -0.31
C MET A 83 12.81 -8.49 -0.52
N GLU A 84 13.49 -8.94 -1.58
CA GLU A 84 13.68 -10.37 -1.86
C GLU A 84 14.71 -11.02 -0.92
N SER A 85 15.74 -10.30 -0.51
CA SER A 85 16.84 -10.84 0.31
C SER A 85 16.65 -10.70 1.82
N GLU A 86 15.83 -9.75 2.30
CA GLU A 86 15.65 -9.41 3.72
C GLU A 86 14.19 -9.65 4.20
N PRO A 87 13.75 -10.92 4.34
CA PRO A 87 12.38 -11.24 4.76
C PRO A 87 12.01 -10.70 6.15
N GLU A 88 13.00 -10.46 7.01
CA GLU A 88 12.82 -9.90 8.35
C GLU A 88 12.15 -8.50 8.35
N LEU A 89 12.24 -7.76 7.23
CA LEU A 89 11.56 -6.48 7.08
C LEU A 89 10.04 -6.66 7.08
N ILE A 90 9.55 -7.67 6.36
CA ILE A 90 8.12 -8.01 6.27
C ILE A 90 7.65 -8.62 7.60
N GLU A 91 8.44 -9.50 8.21
CA GLU A 91 8.11 -10.04 9.54
C GLU A 91 8.00 -8.93 10.59
N ARG A 92 8.92 -7.96 10.57
CA ARG A 92 8.88 -6.81 11.48
C ARG A 92 7.66 -5.92 11.21
N LEU A 93 7.30 -5.69 9.95
CA LEU A 93 6.08 -4.96 9.58
C LEU A 93 4.86 -5.62 10.22
N TRP A 94 4.67 -6.91 10.00
CA TRP A 94 3.51 -7.65 10.52
C TRP A 94 3.48 -7.71 12.04
N ARG A 95 4.63 -7.92 12.70
CA ARG A 95 4.73 -7.88 14.16
C ARG A 95 4.35 -6.51 14.73
N ASN A 96 4.84 -5.43 14.12
CA ASN A 96 4.53 -4.07 14.56
C ASN A 96 3.05 -3.74 14.35
N SER A 97 2.51 -4.06 13.18
CA SER A 97 1.09 -3.85 12.88
C SER A 97 0.17 -4.64 13.80
N GLY A 98 0.52 -5.90 14.10
CA GLY A 98 -0.22 -6.73 15.05
C GLY A 98 -0.26 -6.10 16.45
N ARG A 99 0.92 -5.71 16.98
CA ARG A 99 1.02 -5.04 18.28
C ARG A 99 0.23 -3.73 18.33
N PHE A 100 0.34 -2.90 17.28
CA PHE A 100 -0.35 -1.61 17.22
C PHE A 100 -1.87 -1.78 17.18
N LYS A 101 -2.37 -2.66 16.33
CA LYS A 101 -3.81 -2.94 16.19
C LYS A 101 -4.39 -3.57 17.47
N GLN A 102 -3.66 -4.50 18.09
CA GLN A 102 -4.04 -5.06 19.38
C GLN A 102 -4.17 -3.98 20.45
N GLY A 103 -3.18 -3.10 20.59
CA GLY A 103 -3.21 -2.01 21.57
C GLY A 103 -4.38 -1.05 21.35
N LEU A 104 -4.69 -0.70 20.09
CA LEU A 104 -5.87 0.12 19.78
C LEU A 104 -7.19 -0.57 20.17
N ASN A 105 -7.32 -1.86 19.88
CA ASN A 105 -8.50 -2.63 20.23
C ASN A 105 -8.66 -2.78 21.76
N GLU A 106 -7.56 -3.00 22.50
CA GLU A 106 -7.57 -3.05 23.96
C GLU A 106 -7.98 -1.72 24.61
N LEU A 107 -7.66 -0.59 23.97
CA LEU A 107 -8.11 0.74 24.37
C LEU A 107 -9.57 1.04 23.97
N GLY A 108 -10.23 0.13 23.26
CA GLY A 108 -11.63 0.25 22.84
C GLY A 108 -11.83 1.05 21.54
N PHE A 109 -10.77 1.30 20.76
CA PHE A 109 -10.93 1.93 19.44
C PHE A 109 -11.52 0.95 18.43
N ASN A 110 -12.39 1.45 17.55
CA ASN A 110 -12.94 0.68 16.45
C ASN A 110 -11.96 0.64 15.28
N THR A 111 -11.29 -0.51 15.08
CA THR A 111 -10.38 -0.75 13.95
C THR A 111 -11.01 -1.42 12.73
N GLY A 112 -12.34 -1.60 12.75
CA GLY A 112 -13.08 -2.31 11.71
C GLY A 112 -12.64 -3.77 11.57
N ALA A 113 -12.79 -4.32 10.36
CA ALA A 113 -12.37 -5.69 10.03
C ALA A 113 -10.98 -5.72 9.36
N SER A 114 -10.06 -4.85 9.79
CA SER A 114 -8.74 -4.79 9.13
C SER A 114 -7.90 -6.03 9.43
N GLU A 115 -7.52 -6.74 8.37
CA GLU A 115 -6.59 -7.89 8.41
C GLU A 115 -5.18 -7.54 7.90
N THR A 116 -4.97 -6.30 7.44
CA THR A 116 -3.71 -5.85 6.84
C THR A 116 -2.95 -4.87 7.77
N PRO A 117 -1.71 -4.48 7.44
CA PRO A 117 -0.99 -3.45 8.18
C PRO A 117 -1.70 -2.10 8.27
N ILE A 118 -2.58 -1.76 7.32
CA ILE A 118 -3.38 -0.54 7.35
C ILE A 118 -4.40 -0.65 8.49
N THR A 119 -4.27 0.20 9.51
CA THR A 119 -5.13 0.15 10.69
C THR A 119 -5.97 1.42 10.78
N PRO A 120 -7.24 1.38 10.36
CA PRO A 120 -8.13 2.54 10.50
C PRO A 120 -8.57 2.69 11.95
N VAL A 121 -8.75 3.92 12.43
CA VAL A 121 -9.50 4.22 13.65
C VAL A 121 -10.78 4.96 13.24
N ILE A 122 -11.89 4.23 13.27
CA ILE A 122 -13.19 4.72 12.77
C ILE A 122 -13.83 5.64 13.80
N ILE A 123 -14.02 6.90 13.43
CA ILE A 123 -14.64 7.93 14.27
C ILE A 123 -16.07 8.23 13.79
N GLY A 124 -16.30 8.11 12.48
CA GLY A 124 -17.61 8.32 11.84
C GLY A 124 -17.83 9.77 11.42
N GLY A 125 -17.83 10.71 12.37
CA GLY A 125 -18.04 12.14 12.13
C GLY A 125 -16.86 12.82 11.44
N GLU A 126 -17.11 13.55 10.34
CA GLU A 126 -16.06 14.21 9.55
C GLU A 126 -15.30 15.28 10.36
N ALA A 127 -16.03 16.21 10.98
CA ALA A 127 -15.43 17.28 11.79
C ALA A 127 -14.72 16.75 13.05
N GLU A 128 -15.27 15.71 13.67
CA GLU A 128 -14.65 15.04 14.82
C GLU A 128 -13.35 14.34 14.42
N THR A 129 -13.33 13.69 13.25
CA THR A 129 -12.13 13.05 12.70
C THR A 129 -11.01 14.06 12.47
N MET A 130 -11.31 15.23 11.91
CA MET A 130 -10.30 16.28 11.70
C MET A 130 -9.77 16.82 13.03
N ARG A 131 -10.65 17.14 13.99
CA ARG A 131 -10.23 17.58 15.32
C ARG A 131 -9.37 16.53 16.04
N PHE A 132 -9.70 15.25 15.88
CA PHE A 132 -8.92 14.16 16.45
C PHE A 132 -7.53 14.06 15.80
N SER A 133 -7.46 14.17 14.47
CA SER A 133 -6.21 14.23 13.70
C SER A 133 -5.33 15.41 14.14
N ASP A 134 -5.90 16.60 14.28
CA ASP A 134 -5.18 17.80 14.73
C ASP A 134 -4.65 17.62 16.15
N ARG A 135 -5.47 17.07 17.05
CA ARG A 135 -5.07 16.80 18.43
C ARG A 135 -3.95 15.77 18.53
N LEU A 136 -3.97 14.73 17.69
CA LEU A 136 -2.87 13.77 17.59
C LEU A 136 -1.58 14.47 17.17
N PHE A 137 -1.66 15.37 16.18
CA PHE A 137 -0.50 16.10 15.70
C PHE A 137 0.09 17.03 16.77
N GLU A 138 -0.76 17.75 17.52
CA GLU A 138 -0.34 18.54 18.68
C GLU A 138 0.36 17.72 19.76
N LEU A 139 0.00 16.44 19.89
CA LEU A 139 0.61 15.48 20.81
C LEU A 139 1.84 14.77 20.22
N GLY A 140 2.27 15.15 19.01
CA GLY A 140 3.46 14.61 18.33
C GLY A 140 3.21 13.36 17.49
N VAL A 141 1.95 13.00 17.21
CA VAL A 141 1.57 11.86 16.37
C VAL A 141 0.96 12.36 15.07
N PHE A 142 1.68 12.23 13.97
CA PHE A 142 1.14 12.56 12.64
C PHE A 142 0.29 11.40 12.10
N ALA A 143 -1.03 11.56 12.14
CA ALA A 143 -1.97 10.61 11.56
C ALA A 143 -3.16 11.36 10.96
N GLN A 144 -3.27 11.35 9.64
CA GLN A 144 -4.21 12.20 8.93
C GLN A 144 -5.65 11.68 9.03
N GLY A 145 -6.57 12.59 9.34
CA GLY A 145 -7.99 12.37 9.17
C GLY A 145 -8.39 12.18 7.71
N ILE A 146 -9.21 11.18 7.43
CA ILE A 146 -9.76 10.89 6.11
C ILE A 146 -11.29 10.95 6.18
N ALA A 147 -11.88 11.74 5.28
CA ALA A 147 -13.33 11.96 5.17
C ALA A 147 -13.78 11.83 3.70
N PHE A 148 -15.05 12.15 3.43
CA PHE A 148 -15.58 12.22 2.06
C PHE A 148 -14.76 13.20 1.19
N PRO A 149 -14.46 12.89 -0.08
CA PRO A 149 -14.94 11.75 -0.88
C PRO A 149 -14.11 10.46 -0.79
N THR A 150 -13.00 10.46 -0.04
CA THR A 150 -12.09 9.30 0.04
C THR A 150 -12.73 8.11 0.76
N VAL A 151 -13.61 8.39 1.74
CA VAL A 151 -14.45 7.39 2.41
C VAL A 151 -15.91 7.84 2.39
N ALA A 152 -16.85 6.91 2.55
CA ALA A 152 -18.27 7.23 2.62
C ALA A 152 -18.59 8.19 3.78
N ARG A 153 -19.68 8.96 3.64
CA ARG A 153 -20.18 9.82 4.74
C ARG A 153 -20.51 8.97 5.97
N GLY A 154 -20.24 9.50 7.15
CA GLY A 154 -20.43 8.78 8.42
C GLY A 154 -19.40 7.66 8.66
N GLN A 155 -18.37 7.56 7.83
CA GLN A 155 -17.31 6.55 7.94
C GLN A 155 -15.90 7.19 7.98
N ALA A 156 -15.84 8.46 8.42
CA ALA A 156 -14.60 9.19 8.59
C ALA A 156 -13.71 8.50 9.64
N ARG A 157 -12.40 8.54 9.41
CA ARG A 157 -11.43 7.75 10.18
C ARG A 157 -10.06 8.42 10.14
N VAL A 158 -9.24 8.16 11.15
CA VAL A 158 -7.79 8.33 11.03
C VAL A 158 -7.20 7.04 10.48
N ARG A 159 -6.29 7.14 9.51
CA ARG A 159 -5.62 5.97 8.94
C ARG A 159 -4.13 6.04 9.28
N THR A 160 -3.65 4.98 9.91
CA THR A 160 -2.24 4.73 10.23
C THR A 160 -1.74 3.49 9.51
#